data_AF-A0A6L9ZI99-F1
#
_entry.id   AF-A0A6L9ZI99-F1
#
_cell.length_a   1.000
_cell.length_b   1.000
_cell.length_c   1.000
_cell.angle_alpha   90.00
_cell.angle_beta   90.00
_cell.angle_gamma   90.00
#
_symmetry.space_group_name_H-M   'P 1'
#
loop_
_entity.id
_entity.type
_entity.pdbx_description
1 polymer ?
#
loop_
_entity_poly.entity_id
_entity_poly.type
_entity_poly.pdbx_seq_one_letter_code
_entity_poly.pdbx_strand_id
1 'polypeptide(L)'
;MPRSTSSDNSPLIPDDDPMAASPLLILIDGHSLAFRSYFAFAKSRQGGLRTKTGIPTSVCFGFIKSLLEVMESENPNAIAIAFDTKETTFRQQADASYKANRSETPEDFLPDVKNLQQLLEGLRIPVITSPGYEADDILATLAHQATDQGYRVKVVSGDRDLFQLVSPDKGITVLYLSGAFAKGSATVGPTEYGVEEVEAKLGVLPSQVVDYKALCGDPSDNIPGVKGIGAKTAVKLLKEYQNLDNIYASLDSIKGAVKKKLEVGKLDAEHARYLAQLRFDTPIDIDLDQSQLQGFDPQVLKPLLEKLELKSFISQIDKLQQRFGGVVLEDIQTNAPNKTDSDTDSDTDSNTDTEEDDDISFFSVAETEEFQEQGSNTGSIQPQIIDTVDKLNQLVEQLKYYTDAGNPVAWDTET
;
A
#
# COMPACT_ATOMS: atom_id res chain seq x y z
N MET A 1 -63.67 29.52 -25.14
CA MET A 1 -63.21 28.87 -23.91
C MET A 1 -61.98 28.02 -24.23
N PRO A 2 -60.75 28.58 -24.22
CA PRO A 2 -59.54 27.77 -24.31
C PRO A 2 -59.09 27.35 -22.90
N ARG A 3 -58.76 26.07 -22.76
CA ARG A 3 -58.18 25.45 -21.56
C ARG A 3 -56.73 25.93 -21.40
N SER A 4 -56.39 26.41 -20.21
CA SER A 4 -55.02 26.68 -19.78
C SER A 4 -54.31 25.36 -19.48
N THR A 5 -53.24 25.07 -20.20
CA THR A 5 -52.24 24.07 -19.82
C THR A 5 -51.15 24.76 -19.01
N SER A 6 -51.16 24.56 -17.69
CA SER A 6 -50.06 24.93 -16.81
C SER A 6 -48.96 23.87 -16.94
N SER A 7 -47.83 24.25 -17.52
CA SER A 7 -46.58 23.52 -17.50
C SER A 7 -45.97 23.63 -16.11
N ASP A 8 -46.02 22.54 -15.34
CA ASP A 8 -45.25 22.38 -14.11
C ASP A 8 -43.82 22.02 -14.50
N ASN A 9 -42.91 22.99 -14.40
CA ASN A 9 -41.49 22.85 -14.66
C ASN A 9 -40.78 22.83 -13.30
N SER A 10 -41.01 21.76 -12.55
CA SER A 10 -40.24 21.47 -11.34
C SER A 10 -38.91 20.83 -11.77
N PRO A 11 -37.75 21.36 -11.34
CA PRO A 11 -36.45 20.79 -11.68
C PRO A 11 -36.33 19.40 -11.05
N LEU A 12 -35.98 18.42 -11.88
CA LEU A 12 -35.57 17.09 -11.44
C LEU A 12 -34.38 17.26 -10.50
N ILE A 13 -34.58 16.92 -9.22
CA ILE A 13 -33.51 16.71 -8.25
C ILE A 13 -32.63 15.57 -8.82
N PRO A 14 -31.31 15.73 -8.93
CA PRO A 14 -30.45 14.64 -9.38
C PRO A 14 -30.59 13.48 -8.38
N ASP A 15 -30.76 12.27 -8.91
CA ASP A 15 -30.78 11.04 -8.11
C ASP A 15 -29.59 11.03 -7.14
N ASP A 16 -29.88 10.93 -5.83
CA ASP A 16 -28.88 10.64 -4.80
C ASP A 16 -28.21 9.31 -5.18
N ASP A 17 -26.91 9.34 -5.51
CA ASP A 17 -26.12 8.12 -5.68
C ASP A 17 -26.07 7.40 -4.32
N PRO A 18 -26.75 6.25 -4.15
CA PRO A 18 -26.82 5.56 -2.87
C PRO A 18 -25.44 5.11 -2.38
N MET A 19 -24.44 5.02 -3.27
CA MET A 19 -23.07 4.69 -2.89
C MET A 19 -22.33 5.85 -2.21
N ALA A 20 -22.71 7.12 -2.43
CA ALA A 20 -22.00 8.26 -1.86
C ALA A 20 -22.12 8.32 -0.32
N ALA A 21 -23.22 7.79 0.24
CA ALA A 21 -23.50 7.75 1.68
C ALA A 21 -23.05 6.45 2.38
N SER A 22 -22.58 5.45 1.64
CA SER A 22 -22.13 4.17 2.22
C SER A 22 -20.82 4.33 3.01
N PRO A 23 -20.70 3.65 4.17
CA PRO A 23 -19.47 3.66 4.96
C PRO A 23 -18.31 3.09 4.14
N LEU A 24 -17.12 3.64 4.36
CA LEU A 24 -15.90 3.25 3.64
C LEU A 24 -15.07 2.28 4.47
N LEU A 25 -14.79 1.10 3.90
CA LEU A 25 -13.82 0.14 4.40
C LEU A 25 -12.54 0.19 3.56
N ILE A 26 -11.40 0.36 4.21
CA ILE A 26 -10.09 0.19 3.59
C ILE A 26 -9.55 -1.19 3.92
N LEU A 27 -9.22 -1.95 2.87
CA LEU A 27 -8.56 -3.24 2.99
C LEU A 27 -7.11 -3.10 2.54
N ILE A 28 -6.15 -3.46 3.39
CA ILE A 28 -4.72 -3.25 3.11
C ILE A 28 -4.03 -4.59 2.91
N ASP A 29 -3.27 -4.67 1.81
CA ASP A 29 -2.27 -5.71 1.59
C ASP A 29 -1.05 -5.48 2.51
N GLY A 30 -1.00 -6.27 3.58
CA GLY A 30 0.00 -6.13 4.64
C GLY A 30 1.41 -6.40 4.16
N HIS A 31 1.64 -7.43 3.35
CA HIS A 31 2.99 -7.75 2.86
C HIS A 31 3.45 -6.76 1.81
N SER A 32 2.59 -6.36 0.87
CA SER A 32 2.95 -5.38 -0.16
C SER A 32 3.37 -4.05 0.48
N LEU A 33 2.60 -3.56 1.46
CA LEU A 33 2.94 -2.33 2.16
C LEU A 33 4.18 -2.49 3.08
N ALA A 34 4.34 -3.65 3.74
CA ALA A 34 5.51 -3.93 4.57
C ALA A 34 6.81 -3.98 3.74
N PHE A 35 6.83 -4.69 2.60
CA PHE A 35 7.98 -4.73 1.70
C PHE A 35 8.30 -3.35 1.14
N ARG A 36 7.28 -2.59 0.73
CA ARG A 36 7.46 -1.20 0.27
C ARG A 36 8.12 -0.34 1.35
N SER A 37 7.66 -0.47 2.59
CA SER A 37 8.20 0.24 3.76
C SER A 37 9.65 -0.14 4.02
N TYR A 38 9.96 -1.45 4.00
CA TYR A 38 11.33 -1.92 4.16
C TYR A 38 12.27 -1.31 3.12
N PHE A 39 11.94 -1.42 1.83
CA PHE A 39 12.82 -0.97 0.76
C PHE A 39 12.94 0.55 0.63
N ALA A 40 11.95 1.31 1.12
CA ALA A 40 12.02 2.77 1.19
C ALA A 40 13.16 3.24 2.11
N PHE A 41 13.41 2.53 3.22
CA PHE A 41 14.46 2.88 4.18
C PHE A 41 15.73 2.02 4.06
N ALA A 42 15.67 0.85 3.42
CA ALA A 42 16.82 -0.04 3.24
C ALA A 42 17.97 0.61 2.43
N LYS A 43 17.66 1.57 1.56
CA LYS A 43 18.65 2.28 0.72
C LYS A 43 19.29 3.50 1.42
N SER A 44 18.98 3.76 2.68
CA SER A 44 19.62 4.86 3.42
C SER A 44 21.11 4.56 3.61
N ARG A 45 21.95 5.62 3.60
CA ARG A 45 23.41 5.52 3.79
C ARG A 45 23.82 4.87 5.11
N GLN A 46 22.91 4.79 6.09
CA GLN A 46 23.16 4.20 7.41
C GLN A 46 22.61 2.76 7.54
N GLY A 47 22.09 2.18 6.45
CA GLY A 47 21.25 0.98 6.51
C GLY A 47 19.81 1.31 6.90
N GLY A 48 18.95 0.29 7.02
CA GLY A 48 17.57 0.47 7.46
C GLY A 48 17.48 1.05 8.88
N LEU A 49 16.33 1.67 9.19
CA LEU A 49 16.03 2.21 10.51
C LEU A 49 16.09 1.13 11.60
N ARG A 50 16.72 1.48 12.73
CA ARG A 50 16.85 0.64 13.92
C ARG A 50 16.82 1.47 15.20
N THR A 51 16.44 0.83 16.30
CA THR A 51 16.61 1.38 17.65
C THR A 51 18.09 1.39 18.07
N LYS A 52 18.42 2.10 19.15
CA LYS A 52 19.74 2.05 19.79
C LYS A 52 20.17 0.65 20.23
N THR A 53 19.21 -0.24 20.51
CA THR A 53 19.46 -1.64 20.86
C THR A 53 19.53 -2.56 19.65
N GLY A 54 19.44 -2.02 18.42
CA GLY A 54 19.57 -2.76 17.16
C GLY A 54 18.28 -3.36 16.60
N ILE A 55 17.12 -3.11 17.22
CA ILE A 55 15.83 -3.64 16.75
C ILE A 55 15.47 -2.95 15.43
N PRO A 56 15.16 -3.67 14.34
CA PRO A 56 14.72 -3.07 13.07
C PRO A 56 13.34 -2.42 13.21
N THR A 57 13.17 -1.26 12.60
CA THR A 57 11.95 -0.42 12.67
C THR A 57 11.56 0.21 11.33
N SER A 58 12.20 -0.19 10.23
CA SER A 58 11.92 0.34 8.89
C SER A 58 10.52 0.00 8.40
N VAL A 59 10.09 -1.24 8.62
CA VAL A 59 8.75 -1.72 8.28
C VAL A 59 7.73 -1.02 9.17
N CYS A 60 7.92 -1.05 10.50
CA CYS A 60 7.00 -0.38 11.43
C CYS A 60 6.79 1.10 11.09
N PHE A 61 7.87 1.85 10.93
CA PHE A 61 7.78 3.29 10.67
C PHE A 61 7.11 3.58 9.33
N GLY A 62 7.57 2.96 8.24
CA GLY A 62 7.02 3.18 6.91
C GLY A 62 5.55 2.74 6.78
N PHE A 63 5.20 1.61 7.40
CA PHE A 63 3.85 1.07 7.32
C PHE A 63 2.86 1.98 8.04
N ILE A 64 3.16 2.38 9.29
CA ILE A 64 2.29 3.28 10.05
C ILE A 64 2.20 4.65 9.35
N LYS A 65 3.31 5.16 8.81
CA LYS A 65 3.28 6.40 8.02
C LYS A 65 2.30 6.32 6.84
N SER A 66 2.44 5.29 6.00
CA SER A 66 1.55 5.13 4.85
C SER A 66 0.11 4.81 5.22
N LEU A 67 -0.13 4.09 6.32
CA LEU A 67 -1.47 3.89 6.87
C LEU A 67 -2.11 5.24 7.20
N LEU A 68 -1.39 6.13 7.89
CA LEU A 68 -1.89 7.44 8.26
C LEU A 68 -2.14 8.36 7.06
N GLU A 69 -1.28 8.29 6.04
CA GLU A 69 -1.48 9.00 4.77
C GLU A 69 -2.78 8.55 4.08
N VAL A 70 -3.07 7.24 4.05
CA VAL A 70 -4.32 6.70 3.50
C VAL A 70 -5.52 7.12 4.35
N MET A 71 -5.40 7.08 5.67
CA MET A 71 -6.49 7.52 6.56
C MET A 71 -6.81 9.00 6.36
N GLU A 72 -5.79 9.83 6.12
CA GLU A 72 -5.95 11.26 5.86
C GLU A 72 -6.63 11.54 4.53
N SER A 73 -6.24 10.84 3.46
CA SER A 73 -6.81 11.07 2.13
C SER A 73 -8.22 10.51 2.01
N GLU A 74 -8.49 9.36 2.63
CA GLU A 74 -9.73 8.61 2.42
C GLU A 74 -10.77 8.79 3.52
N ASN A 75 -10.38 9.21 4.73
CA ASN A 75 -11.25 9.32 5.91
C ASN A 75 -12.16 8.10 6.12
N PRO A 76 -11.60 6.89 6.27
CA PRO A 76 -12.39 5.66 6.30
C PRO A 76 -13.14 5.47 7.62
N ASN A 77 -14.21 4.67 7.56
CA ASN A 77 -14.95 4.27 8.76
C ASN A 77 -14.38 2.98 9.38
N ALA A 78 -13.79 2.13 8.55
CA ALA A 78 -13.26 0.84 8.94
C ALA A 78 -11.97 0.51 8.20
N ILE A 79 -11.08 -0.26 8.85
CA ILE A 79 -9.83 -0.74 8.29
C ILE A 79 -9.62 -2.21 8.65
N ALA A 80 -9.17 -3.01 7.69
CA ALA A 80 -8.69 -4.37 7.91
C ALA A 80 -7.40 -4.61 7.10
N ILE A 81 -6.52 -5.47 7.62
CA ILE A 81 -5.23 -5.77 6.99
C ILE A 81 -5.11 -7.27 6.79
N ALA A 82 -4.77 -7.71 5.57
CA ALA A 82 -4.49 -9.10 5.27
C ALA A 82 -2.98 -9.36 5.23
N PHE A 83 -2.54 -10.48 5.82
CA PHE A 83 -1.17 -10.97 5.69
C PHE A 83 -1.16 -12.42 5.20
N ASP A 84 -0.15 -12.76 4.41
CA ASP A 84 0.15 -14.15 4.04
C ASP A 84 0.61 -14.96 5.26
N THR A 85 0.41 -16.26 5.15
CA THR A 85 0.90 -17.25 6.11
C THR A 85 2.12 -17.99 5.57
N LYS A 86 2.79 -18.80 6.38
CA LYS A 86 3.98 -19.56 5.95
C LYS A 86 3.60 -20.86 5.22
N GLU A 87 2.35 -21.27 5.37
CA GLU A 87 1.78 -22.49 4.87
C GLU A 87 1.71 -22.48 3.35
N THR A 88 1.95 -23.64 2.75
CA THR A 88 1.93 -23.79 1.29
C THR A 88 0.55 -23.48 0.74
N THR A 89 0.48 -22.51 -0.17
CA THR A 89 -0.79 -22.07 -0.76
C THR A 89 -1.32 -23.08 -1.79
N PHE A 90 -2.62 -23.01 -2.11
CA PHE A 90 -3.19 -23.85 -3.17
C PHE A 90 -2.53 -23.64 -4.54
N ARG A 91 -1.95 -22.44 -4.79
CA ARG A 91 -1.20 -22.15 -6.01
C ARG A 91 0.15 -22.85 -6.02
N GLN A 92 0.90 -22.80 -4.92
CA GLN A 92 2.17 -23.52 -4.79
C GLN A 92 2.00 -25.04 -4.83
N GLN A 93 0.86 -25.55 -4.33
CA GLN A 93 0.51 -26.96 -4.45
C GLN A 93 0.22 -27.37 -5.90
N ALA A 94 -0.39 -26.47 -6.69
CA ALA A 94 -0.68 -26.70 -8.10
C ALA A 94 0.58 -26.55 -8.99
N ASP A 95 1.45 -25.60 -8.68
CA ASP A 95 2.70 -25.34 -9.37
C ASP A 95 3.82 -24.95 -8.40
N ALA A 96 4.79 -25.83 -8.21
CA ALA A 96 5.95 -25.59 -7.35
C ALA A 96 6.88 -24.49 -7.87
N SER A 97 6.76 -24.09 -9.14
CA SER A 97 7.53 -23.00 -9.73
C SER A 97 6.88 -21.62 -9.53
N TYR A 98 5.62 -21.58 -9.10
CA TYR A 98 4.92 -20.33 -8.79
C TYR A 98 5.65 -19.53 -7.70
N LYS A 99 5.95 -18.26 -7.97
CA LYS A 99 6.72 -17.35 -7.11
C LYS A 99 8.14 -17.86 -6.73
N ALA A 100 8.66 -18.91 -7.38
CA ALA A 100 9.96 -19.49 -7.05
C ALA A 100 11.15 -18.58 -7.41
N ASN A 101 10.93 -17.54 -8.21
CA ASN A 101 11.93 -16.54 -8.58
C ASN A 101 11.97 -15.33 -7.61
N ARG A 102 11.13 -15.30 -6.57
CA ARG A 102 11.16 -14.24 -5.57
C ARG A 102 12.43 -14.35 -4.72
N SER A 103 13.05 -13.20 -4.43
CA SER A 103 14.26 -13.13 -3.60
C SER A 103 13.96 -13.57 -2.18
N GLU A 104 14.98 -14.10 -1.49
CA GLU A 104 14.87 -14.43 -0.08
C GLU A 104 14.49 -13.18 0.74
N THR A 105 13.63 -13.39 1.74
CA THR A 105 13.21 -12.33 2.64
C THR A 105 14.41 -11.86 3.47
N PRO A 106 14.70 -10.55 3.53
CA PRO A 106 15.82 -10.04 4.33
C PRO A 106 15.71 -10.44 5.81
N GLU A 107 16.84 -10.72 6.46
CA GLU A 107 16.87 -11.24 7.84
C GLU A 107 16.14 -10.31 8.83
N ASP A 108 16.29 -9.00 8.67
CA ASP A 108 15.65 -7.99 9.53
C ASP A 108 14.17 -7.78 9.26
N PHE A 109 13.65 -8.25 8.12
CA PHE A 109 12.27 -8.00 7.72
C PHE A 109 11.28 -8.72 8.64
N LEU A 110 11.50 -10.02 8.90
CA LEU A 110 10.57 -10.83 9.70
C LEU A 110 10.47 -10.35 11.17
N PRO A 111 11.57 -10.01 11.88
CA PRO A 111 11.49 -9.40 13.20
C PRO A 111 10.69 -8.08 13.21
N ASP A 112 10.87 -7.24 12.20
CA ASP A 112 10.18 -5.95 12.09
C ASP A 112 8.68 -6.13 11.79
N VAL A 113 8.31 -7.07 10.91
CA VAL A 113 6.90 -7.45 10.67
C VAL A 113 6.23 -7.97 11.96
N LYS A 114 6.95 -8.72 12.80
CA LYS A 114 6.42 -9.15 14.10
C LYS A 114 6.18 -7.98 15.05
N ASN A 115 7.07 -6.98 15.06
CA ASN A 115 6.86 -5.74 15.80
C ASN A 115 5.65 -4.97 15.26
N LEU A 116 5.49 -4.92 13.93
CA LEU A 116 4.36 -4.29 13.27
C LEU A 116 3.04 -4.94 13.70
N GLN A 117 2.95 -6.27 13.73
CA GLN A 117 1.74 -6.97 14.18
C GLN A 117 1.34 -6.59 15.62
N GLN A 118 2.32 -6.41 16.53
CA GLN A 118 2.06 -5.93 17.88
C GLN A 118 1.53 -4.49 17.90
N LEU A 119 2.07 -3.61 17.05
CA LEU A 119 1.57 -2.24 16.91
C LEU A 119 0.14 -2.20 16.36
N LEU A 120 -0.17 -3.01 15.34
CA LEU A 120 -1.49 -3.10 14.74
C LEU A 120 -2.53 -3.61 15.75
N GLU A 121 -2.17 -4.60 16.57
CA GLU A 121 -2.99 -5.05 17.70
C GLU A 121 -3.21 -3.91 18.72
N GLY A 122 -2.15 -3.18 19.07
CA GLY A 122 -2.23 -2.01 19.95
C GLY A 122 -3.11 -0.88 19.40
N LEU A 123 -3.16 -0.73 18.07
CA LEU A 123 -4.03 0.20 17.34
C LEU A 123 -5.47 -0.33 17.15
N ARG A 124 -5.76 -1.55 17.60
CA ARG A 124 -7.03 -2.27 17.39
C ARG A 124 -7.41 -2.46 15.92
N ILE A 125 -6.43 -2.66 15.05
CA ILE A 125 -6.69 -2.97 13.64
C ILE A 125 -6.69 -4.49 13.46
N PRO A 126 -7.77 -5.08 12.93
CA PRO A 126 -7.82 -6.52 12.69
C PRO A 126 -6.80 -6.92 11.63
N VAL A 127 -5.93 -7.86 12.02
CA VAL A 127 -4.98 -8.54 11.14
C VAL A 127 -5.54 -9.92 10.79
N ILE A 128 -5.71 -10.14 9.50
CA ILE A 128 -6.45 -11.28 8.96
C ILE A 128 -5.49 -12.18 8.21
N THR A 129 -5.56 -13.47 8.52
CA THR A 129 -4.75 -14.50 7.87
C THR A 129 -5.61 -15.74 7.63
N SER A 130 -5.30 -16.52 6.59
CA SER A 130 -5.97 -17.78 6.31
C SER A 130 -4.95 -18.78 5.77
N PRO A 131 -4.61 -19.84 6.53
CA PRO A 131 -3.61 -20.82 6.11
C PRO A 131 -3.96 -21.47 4.76
N GLY A 132 -2.99 -21.52 3.85
CA GLY A 132 -3.16 -22.09 2.50
C GLY A 132 -3.71 -21.11 1.46
N TYR A 133 -3.97 -19.86 1.83
CA TYR A 133 -4.39 -18.77 0.96
C TYR A 133 -3.43 -17.59 1.04
N GLU A 134 -3.41 -16.77 -0.02
CA GLU A 134 -2.60 -15.55 -0.07
C GLU A 134 -3.39 -14.36 0.48
N ALA A 135 -2.70 -13.30 0.89
CA ALA A 135 -3.33 -12.07 1.35
C ALA A 135 -4.31 -11.53 0.30
N ASP A 136 -3.99 -11.67 -0.99
CA ASP A 136 -4.85 -11.21 -2.09
C ASP A 136 -6.21 -11.95 -2.13
N ASP A 137 -6.22 -13.24 -1.82
CA ASP A 137 -7.47 -14.04 -1.77
C ASP A 137 -8.32 -13.66 -0.56
N ILE A 138 -7.68 -13.28 0.55
CA ILE A 138 -8.34 -12.76 1.75
C ILE A 138 -8.98 -11.41 1.42
N LEU A 139 -8.23 -10.49 0.80
CA LEU A 139 -8.71 -9.17 0.39
C LEU A 139 -9.89 -9.27 -0.58
N ALA A 140 -9.81 -10.17 -1.56
CA ALA A 140 -10.88 -10.44 -2.51
C ALA A 140 -12.17 -10.92 -1.81
N THR A 141 -12.03 -11.86 -0.87
CA THR A 141 -13.14 -12.40 -0.09
C THR A 141 -13.78 -11.32 0.79
N LEU A 142 -12.97 -10.57 1.55
CA LEU A 142 -13.44 -9.49 2.41
C LEU A 142 -14.11 -8.36 1.63
N ALA A 143 -13.56 -7.99 0.46
CA ALA A 143 -14.13 -6.94 -0.36
C ALA A 143 -15.56 -7.29 -0.76
N HIS A 144 -15.81 -8.51 -1.24
CA HIS A 144 -17.15 -8.96 -1.58
C HIS A 144 -18.08 -9.01 -0.36
N GLN A 145 -17.62 -9.60 0.76
CA GLN A 145 -18.40 -9.69 1.99
C GLN A 145 -18.79 -8.30 2.53
N ALA A 146 -17.90 -7.32 2.44
CA ALA A 146 -18.15 -5.96 2.88
C ALA A 146 -19.14 -5.22 1.98
N THR A 147 -19.03 -5.40 0.66
CA THR A 147 -20.00 -4.80 -0.27
C THR A 147 -21.40 -5.36 -0.10
N ASP A 148 -21.52 -6.66 0.21
CA ASP A 148 -22.81 -7.30 0.54
C ASP A 148 -23.41 -6.75 1.85
N GLN A 149 -22.57 -6.18 2.72
CA GLN A 149 -22.97 -5.49 3.96
C GLN A 149 -23.14 -3.98 3.80
N GLY A 150 -23.05 -3.45 2.58
CA GLY A 150 -23.32 -2.05 2.26
C GLY A 150 -22.12 -1.10 2.37
N TYR A 151 -20.91 -1.63 2.58
CA TYR A 151 -19.69 -0.82 2.53
C TYR A 151 -19.27 -0.53 1.08
N ARG A 152 -18.68 0.66 0.87
CA ARG A 152 -17.73 0.85 -0.21
C ARG A 152 -16.37 0.33 0.21
N VAL A 153 -15.61 -0.20 -0.74
CA VAL A 153 -14.32 -0.81 -0.45
C VAL A 153 -13.23 -0.18 -1.30
N LYS A 154 -12.13 0.24 -0.68
CA LYS A 154 -10.89 0.51 -1.40
C LYS A 154 -9.80 -0.42 -0.92
N VAL A 155 -9.14 -1.11 -1.86
CA VAL A 155 -8.06 -2.04 -1.59
C VAL A 155 -6.72 -1.34 -1.80
N VAL A 156 -5.87 -1.26 -0.76
CA VAL A 156 -4.54 -0.63 -0.82
C VAL A 156 -3.50 -1.70 -1.10
N SER A 157 -2.86 -1.63 -2.27
CA SER A 157 -1.74 -2.52 -2.62
C SER A 157 -0.88 -1.96 -3.75
N GLY A 158 0.37 -2.42 -3.82
CA GLY A 158 1.26 -2.26 -4.98
C GLY A 158 1.11 -3.37 -6.04
N ASP A 159 0.27 -4.38 -5.79
CA ASP A 159 0.03 -5.48 -6.72
C ASP A 159 -1.04 -5.12 -7.77
N ARG A 160 -0.77 -5.48 -9.02
CA ARG A 160 -1.69 -5.26 -10.15
C ARG A 160 -2.76 -6.35 -10.24
N ASP A 161 -2.58 -7.45 -9.52
CA ASP A 161 -3.48 -8.59 -9.53
C ASP A 161 -4.82 -8.22 -8.96
N LEU A 162 -4.81 -7.35 -7.95
CA LEU A 162 -5.98 -6.80 -7.29
C LEU A 162 -6.79 -5.88 -8.19
N PHE A 163 -6.29 -5.46 -9.36
CA PHE A 163 -7.11 -4.76 -10.36
C PHE A 163 -8.28 -5.62 -10.86
N GLN A 164 -8.22 -6.95 -10.72
CA GLN A 164 -9.35 -7.82 -11.04
C GLN A 164 -10.54 -7.65 -10.06
N LEU A 165 -10.34 -7.00 -8.91
CA LEU A 165 -11.38 -6.72 -7.92
C LEU A 165 -12.20 -5.46 -8.24
N VAL A 166 -11.68 -4.57 -9.10
CA VAL A 166 -12.34 -3.30 -9.42
C VAL A 166 -13.72 -3.57 -10.02
N SER A 167 -14.75 -3.07 -9.35
CA SER A 167 -16.15 -3.34 -9.65
C SER A 167 -16.98 -2.12 -9.26
N PRO A 168 -17.38 -1.27 -10.23
CA PRO A 168 -18.21 -0.11 -9.97
C PRO A 168 -19.59 -0.47 -9.40
N ASP A 169 -20.15 -1.59 -9.85
CA ASP A 169 -21.44 -2.11 -9.40
C ASP A 169 -21.44 -2.54 -7.92
N LYS A 170 -20.27 -2.93 -7.40
CA LYS A 170 -20.08 -3.26 -5.98
C LYS A 170 -19.43 -2.12 -5.19
N GLY A 171 -19.02 -1.02 -5.81
CA GLY A 171 -18.29 0.04 -5.13
C GLY A 171 -16.90 -0.37 -4.65
N ILE A 172 -16.18 -1.19 -5.44
CA ILE A 172 -14.81 -1.63 -5.16
C ILE A 172 -13.82 -0.92 -6.09
N THR A 173 -12.83 -0.23 -5.52
CA THR A 173 -11.69 0.35 -6.25
C THR A 173 -10.36 -0.06 -5.60
N VAL A 174 -9.24 0.21 -6.29
CA VAL A 174 -7.88 -0.10 -5.80
C VAL A 174 -7.06 1.18 -5.63
N LEU A 175 -6.54 1.42 -4.43
CA LEU A 175 -5.55 2.45 -4.15
C LEU A 175 -4.16 1.91 -4.45
N TYR A 176 -3.70 2.13 -5.68
CA TYR A 176 -2.46 1.57 -6.19
C TYR A 176 -1.24 2.33 -5.67
N LEU A 177 -0.40 1.64 -4.91
CA LEU A 177 0.85 2.16 -4.36
C LEU A 177 1.95 2.17 -5.44
N SER A 178 1.94 3.17 -6.31
CA SER A 178 2.95 3.25 -7.37
C SER A 178 4.38 3.39 -6.82
N GLY A 179 5.36 2.81 -7.53
CA GLY A 179 6.78 2.86 -7.19
C GLY A 179 7.46 4.22 -7.42
N ALA A 180 6.71 5.31 -7.47
CA ALA A 180 7.21 6.65 -7.77
C ALA A 180 8.10 7.28 -6.68
N PHE A 181 8.39 6.57 -5.58
CA PHE A 181 9.44 6.98 -4.64
C PHE A 181 10.84 7.04 -5.25
N ALA A 182 11.04 6.50 -6.46
CA ALA A 182 12.35 6.45 -7.12
C ALA A 182 12.76 7.73 -7.88
N LYS A 183 11.92 8.77 -7.97
CA LYS A 183 12.24 9.96 -8.78
C LYS A 183 11.87 11.28 -8.10
N GLY A 184 12.51 11.62 -6.98
CA GLY A 184 12.73 13.00 -6.50
C GLY A 184 11.55 13.99 -6.52
N SER A 185 10.33 13.52 -6.68
CA SER A 185 9.09 14.29 -6.68
C SER A 185 8.49 14.00 -5.34
N ALA A 186 8.45 15.03 -4.50
CA ALA A 186 7.59 15.05 -3.34
C ALA A 186 6.20 14.56 -3.75
N THR A 187 5.62 13.68 -2.92
CA THR A 187 4.18 13.38 -2.87
C THR A 187 3.54 12.93 -4.19
N VAL A 188 3.74 11.66 -4.56
CA VAL A 188 2.70 10.93 -5.29
C VAL A 188 2.12 9.90 -4.32
N GLY A 189 1.03 10.29 -3.66
CA GLY A 189 0.22 9.40 -2.82
C GLY A 189 -0.36 8.22 -3.62
N PRO A 190 -1.11 7.32 -2.96
CA PRO A 190 -1.85 6.29 -3.68
C PRO A 190 -2.71 6.91 -4.78
N THR A 191 -2.76 6.27 -5.94
CA THR A 191 -3.68 6.65 -7.02
C THR A 191 -4.85 5.68 -6.98
N GLU A 192 -6.08 6.19 -6.98
CA GLU A 192 -7.26 5.35 -7.08
C GLU A 192 -7.44 4.82 -8.51
N TYR A 193 -7.69 3.52 -8.63
CA TYR A 193 -7.93 2.83 -9.88
C TYR A 193 -9.36 2.30 -9.91
N GLY A 194 -10.18 2.91 -10.76
CA GLY A 194 -11.44 2.39 -11.27
C GLY A 194 -11.23 1.70 -12.61
N VAL A 195 -12.34 1.46 -13.34
CA VAL A 195 -12.31 0.74 -14.63
C VAL A 195 -11.45 1.46 -15.67
N GLU A 196 -11.56 2.79 -15.73
CA GLU A 196 -10.87 3.63 -16.71
C GLU A 196 -9.35 3.62 -16.50
N GLU A 197 -8.91 3.73 -15.24
CA GLU A 197 -7.49 3.71 -14.89
C GLU A 197 -6.86 2.33 -15.15
N VAL A 198 -7.61 1.25 -14.87
CA VAL A 198 -7.16 -0.12 -15.18
C VAL A 198 -7.03 -0.31 -16.70
N GLU A 199 -8.02 0.13 -17.48
CA GLU A 199 -7.94 0.05 -18.95
C GLU A 199 -6.79 0.90 -19.50
N ALA A 200 -6.60 2.13 -18.99
CA ALA A 200 -5.48 2.98 -19.40
C ALA A 200 -4.13 2.36 -19.07
N LYS A 201 -4.03 1.65 -17.93
CA LYS A 201 -2.79 1.06 -17.42
C LYS A 201 -2.41 -0.26 -18.10
N LEU A 202 -3.38 -1.17 -18.26
CA LEU A 202 -3.16 -2.53 -18.76
C LEU A 202 -3.64 -2.73 -20.20
N GLY A 203 -4.51 -1.86 -20.70
CA GLY A 203 -5.17 -2.01 -22.01
C GLY A 203 -6.34 -3.00 -22.01
N VAL A 204 -6.75 -3.49 -20.85
CA VAL A 204 -7.86 -4.45 -20.66
C VAL A 204 -8.74 -4.00 -19.49
N LEU A 205 -9.99 -4.44 -19.48
CA LEU A 205 -10.93 -4.18 -18.38
C LEU A 205 -10.55 -4.98 -17.12
N PRO A 206 -10.98 -4.56 -15.91
CA PRO A 206 -10.82 -5.34 -14.67
C PRO A 206 -11.21 -6.82 -14.81
N SER A 207 -12.37 -7.08 -15.44
CA SER A 207 -12.88 -8.44 -15.69
C SER A 207 -12.01 -9.29 -16.62
N GLN A 208 -11.05 -8.68 -17.32
CA GLN A 208 -10.15 -9.32 -18.27
C GLN A 208 -8.72 -9.49 -17.73
N VAL A 209 -8.41 -8.98 -16.53
CA VAL A 209 -7.04 -8.99 -15.97
C VAL A 209 -6.51 -10.42 -15.84
N VAL A 210 -7.34 -11.36 -15.39
CA VAL A 210 -6.97 -12.78 -15.24
C VAL A 210 -6.67 -13.41 -16.60
N ASP A 211 -7.55 -13.19 -17.59
CA ASP A 211 -7.36 -13.72 -18.95
C ASP A 211 -6.16 -13.07 -19.66
N TYR A 212 -5.89 -11.80 -19.36
CA TYR A 212 -4.71 -11.10 -19.85
C TYR A 212 -3.43 -11.79 -19.36
N LYS A 213 -3.34 -12.08 -18.06
CA LYS A 213 -2.24 -12.84 -17.46
C LYS A 213 -2.18 -14.28 -17.98
N ALA A 214 -3.31 -14.93 -18.18
CA ALA A 214 -3.37 -16.27 -18.77
C ALA A 214 -2.69 -16.32 -20.14
N LEU A 215 -2.85 -15.26 -20.94
CA LEU A 215 -2.29 -15.15 -22.27
C LEU A 215 -0.82 -14.72 -22.27
N CYS A 216 -0.48 -13.64 -21.57
CA CYS A 216 0.88 -13.06 -21.65
C CYS A 216 1.85 -13.50 -20.55
N GLY A 217 1.35 -14.23 -19.55
CA GLY A 217 2.09 -14.57 -18.34
C GLY A 217 2.23 -13.40 -17.38
N ASP A 218 2.84 -13.71 -16.24
CA ASP A 218 3.30 -12.75 -15.25
C ASP A 218 4.69 -13.14 -14.70
N PRO A 219 5.75 -12.42 -15.12
CA PRO A 219 7.10 -12.69 -14.66
C PRO A 219 7.31 -12.51 -13.15
N SER A 220 6.57 -11.61 -12.46
CA SER A 220 6.78 -11.39 -11.01
C SER A 220 6.39 -12.62 -10.18
N ASP A 221 5.44 -13.40 -10.67
CA ASP A 221 4.93 -14.61 -10.04
C ASP A 221 5.39 -15.89 -10.73
N ASN A 222 6.31 -15.76 -11.69
CA ASN A 222 6.82 -16.84 -12.52
C ASN A 222 5.72 -17.59 -13.29
N ILE A 223 4.66 -16.88 -13.71
CA ILE A 223 3.59 -17.42 -14.54
C ILE A 223 3.99 -17.26 -16.02
N PRO A 224 4.18 -18.34 -16.80
CA PRO A 224 4.69 -18.22 -18.17
C PRO A 224 3.67 -17.73 -19.20
N GLY A 225 2.38 -18.03 -19.00
CA GLY A 225 1.32 -17.80 -19.99
C GLY A 225 1.53 -18.58 -21.31
N VAL A 226 0.93 -18.12 -22.40
CA VAL A 226 1.06 -18.77 -23.71
C VAL A 226 2.36 -18.36 -24.40
N LYS A 227 3.24 -19.34 -24.64
CA LYS A 227 4.54 -19.09 -25.26
C LYS A 227 4.44 -18.30 -26.57
N GLY A 228 5.02 -17.09 -26.56
CA GLY A 228 5.08 -16.21 -27.71
C GLY A 228 3.84 -15.35 -27.94
N ILE A 229 2.91 -15.30 -26.98
CA ILE A 229 1.87 -14.26 -26.88
C ILE A 229 2.33 -13.29 -25.78
N GLY A 230 2.55 -12.03 -26.15
CA GLY A 230 2.90 -10.98 -25.20
C GLY A 230 1.74 -10.03 -24.96
N ALA A 231 1.92 -9.09 -24.03
CA ALA A 231 0.93 -8.09 -23.60
C ALA A 231 0.12 -7.47 -24.74
N LYS A 232 0.78 -6.97 -25.79
CA LYS A 232 0.11 -6.32 -26.94
C LYS A 232 -0.84 -7.26 -27.69
N THR A 233 -0.44 -8.52 -27.85
CA THR A 233 -1.26 -9.52 -28.53
C THR A 233 -2.41 -9.96 -27.64
N ALA A 234 -2.17 -10.14 -26.34
CA ALA A 234 -3.21 -10.45 -25.36
C ALA A 234 -4.29 -9.36 -25.32
N VAL A 235 -3.90 -8.08 -25.21
CA VAL A 235 -4.82 -6.93 -25.30
C VAL A 235 -5.64 -6.96 -26.59
N LYS A 236 -5.00 -7.18 -27.75
CA LYS A 236 -5.72 -7.23 -29.02
C LYS A 236 -6.77 -8.35 -29.04
N LEU A 237 -6.39 -9.55 -28.58
CA LEU A 237 -7.30 -10.69 -28.52
C LEU A 237 -8.47 -10.42 -27.57
N LEU A 238 -8.22 -9.86 -26.39
CA LEU A 238 -9.26 -9.58 -25.41
C LEU A 238 -10.17 -8.42 -25.82
N LYS A 239 -9.67 -7.43 -26.57
CA LYS A 239 -10.53 -6.40 -27.17
C LYS A 239 -11.46 -6.98 -28.25
N GLU A 240 -11.01 -7.98 -29.00
CA GLU A 240 -11.78 -8.58 -30.10
C GLU A 240 -12.76 -9.66 -29.62
N TYR A 241 -12.31 -10.53 -28.71
CA TYR A 241 -13.03 -11.72 -28.28
C TYR A 241 -13.55 -11.64 -26.84
N GLN A 242 -13.23 -10.57 -26.10
CA GLN A 242 -13.69 -10.28 -24.73
C GLN A 242 -13.09 -11.15 -23.62
N ASN A 243 -12.98 -12.46 -23.77
CA ASN A 243 -12.46 -13.36 -22.73
C ASN A 243 -11.74 -14.57 -23.33
N LEU A 244 -11.04 -15.32 -22.47
CA LEU A 244 -10.23 -16.47 -22.89
C LEU A 244 -11.07 -17.58 -23.54
N ASP A 245 -12.25 -17.85 -23.00
CA ASP A 245 -13.14 -18.90 -23.52
C ASP A 245 -13.61 -18.58 -24.94
N ASN A 246 -13.97 -17.33 -25.20
CA ASN A 246 -14.36 -16.84 -26.53
C ASN A 246 -13.19 -16.86 -27.53
N ILE A 247 -11.96 -16.57 -27.08
CA ILE A 247 -10.74 -16.71 -27.92
C ILE A 247 -10.60 -18.17 -28.37
N TYR A 248 -10.74 -19.13 -27.45
CA TYR A 248 -10.62 -20.55 -27.76
C TYR A 248 -11.81 -21.10 -28.57
N ALA A 249 -13.02 -20.57 -28.36
CA ALA A 249 -14.18 -20.88 -29.19
C ALA A 249 -14.03 -20.34 -30.63
N SER A 250 -13.23 -19.29 -30.83
CA SER A 250 -13.04 -18.60 -32.10
C SER A 250 -11.71 -18.92 -32.79
N LEU A 251 -11.01 -20.00 -32.41
CA LEU A 251 -9.70 -20.36 -32.97
C LEU A 251 -9.67 -20.44 -34.50
N ASP A 252 -10.78 -20.81 -35.14
CA ASP A 252 -10.88 -20.89 -36.59
C ASP A 252 -10.89 -19.53 -37.30
N SER A 253 -11.33 -18.48 -36.61
CA SER A 253 -11.29 -17.10 -37.10
C SER A 253 -9.90 -16.47 -36.94
N ILE A 254 -9.10 -16.96 -36.00
CA ILE A 254 -7.75 -16.46 -35.71
C ILE A 254 -6.77 -16.98 -36.77
N LYS A 255 -5.98 -16.09 -37.37
CA LYS A 255 -5.08 -16.44 -38.49
C LYS A 255 -3.60 -16.47 -38.08
N GLY A 256 -2.83 -17.25 -38.83
CA GLY A 256 -1.37 -17.21 -38.81
C GLY A 256 -0.73 -17.83 -37.57
N ALA A 257 0.39 -17.24 -37.14
CA ALA A 257 1.20 -17.80 -36.05
C ALA A 257 0.52 -17.72 -34.67
N VAL A 258 -0.42 -16.79 -34.47
CA VAL A 258 -1.15 -16.64 -33.20
C VAL A 258 -2.06 -17.84 -32.93
N LYS A 259 -2.81 -18.31 -33.95
CA LYS A 259 -3.64 -19.52 -33.83
C LYS A 259 -2.83 -20.72 -33.36
N LYS A 260 -1.70 -21.00 -34.03
CA LYS A 260 -0.82 -22.13 -33.68
C LYS A 260 -0.29 -22.05 -32.25
N LYS A 261 0.06 -20.84 -31.78
CA LYS A 261 0.52 -20.62 -30.40
C LYS A 261 -0.60 -20.88 -29.38
N LEU A 262 -1.81 -20.41 -29.65
CA LEU A 262 -2.97 -20.65 -28.79
C LEU A 262 -3.33 -22.14 -28.75
N GLU A 263 -3.33 -22.84 -29.89
CA GLU A 263 -3.60 -24.27 -29.97
C GLU A 263 -2.59 -25.09 -29.14
N VAL A 264 -1.30 -24.79 -29.29
CA VAL A 264 -0.24 -25.49 -28.55
C VAL A 264 -0.25 -25.13 -27.06
N GLY A 265 -0.45 -23.86 -26.73
CA GLY A 265 -0.39 -23.34 -25.36
C GLY A 265 -1.74 -23.29 -24.63
N LYS A 266 -2.76 -24.04 -25.08
CA LYS A 266 -4.08 -24.03 -24.44
C LYS A 266 -4.01 -24.42 -22.96
N LEU A 267 -3.30 -25.51 -22.66
CA LEU A 267 -3.14 -25.97 -21.28
C LEU A 267 -2.33 -24.96 -20.45
N ASP A 268 -1.32 -24.32 -21.06
CA ASP A 268 -0.54 -23.28 -20.39
C ASP A 268 -1.41 -22.07 -20.03
N ALA A 269 -2.32 -21.67 -20.92
CA ALA A 269 -3.28 -20.59 -20.67
C ALA A 269 -4.26 -20.94 -19.54
N GLU A 270 -4.83 -22.15 -19.57
CA GLU A 270 -5.77 -22.63 -18.53
C GLU A 270 -5.09 -22.69 -17.16
N HIS A 271 -3.85 -23.17 -17.13
CA HIS A 271 -3.03 -23.24 -15.92
C HIS A 271 -2.66 -21.83 -15.40
N ALA A 272 -2.22 -20.93 -16.28
CA ALA A 272 -1.92 -19.55 -15.92
C ALA A 272 -3.17 -18.79 -15.44
N ARG A 273 -4.34 -19.05 -16.04
CA ARG A 273 -5.64 -18.53 -15.56
C ARG A 273 -5.94 -19.01 -14.15
N TYR A 274 -5.73 -20.29 -13.86
CA TYR A 274 -5.93 -20.85 -12.52
C TYR A 274 -5.03 -20.19 -11.47
N LEU A 275 -3.76 -19.95 -11.80
CA LEU A 275 -2.81 -19.29 -10.90
C LEU A 275 -3.12 -17.80 -10.72
N ALA A 276 -3.53 -17.07 -11.75
CA ALA A 276 -3.81 -15.64 -11.66
C ALA A 276 -5.16 -15.29 -11.01
N GLN A 277 -6.10 -16.23 -10.96
CA GLN A 277 -7.46 -16.01 -10.47
C GLN A 277 -7.49 -15.95 -8.94
N LEU A 278 -8.00 -14.84 -8.38
CA LEU A 278 -8.25 -14.72 -6.93
C LEU A 278 -9.43 -15.61 -6.49
N ARG A 279 -9.36 -16.07 -5.25
CA ARG A 279 -10.48 -16.73 -4.56
C ARG A 279 -11.34 -15.70 -3.82
N PHE A 280 -12.65 -15.92 -3.83
CA PHE A 280 -13.64 -15.05 -3.18
C PHE A 280 -14.36 -15.77 -2.04
N ASP A 281 -13.92 -16.98 -1.72
CA ASP A 281 -14.52 -17.94 -0.79
C ASP A 281 -13.51 -18.47 0.22
N THR A 282 -12.47 -17.68 0.51
CA THR A 282 -11.46 -18.01 1.52
C THR A 282 -12.15 -18.25 2.87
N PRO A 283 -11.80 -19.31 3.63
CA PRO A 283 -12.45 -19.63 4.90
C PRO A 283 -11.96 -18.67 6.00
N ILE A 284 -12.54 -17.48 6.02
CA ILE A 284 -12.37 -16.45 7.05
C ILE A 284 -13.71 -16.21 7.73
N ASP A 285 -13.68 -16.20 9.07
CA ASP A 285 -14.85 -15.89 9.91
C ASP A 285 -14.56 -14.58 10.62
N ILE A 286 -15.03 -13.48 10.02
CA ILE A 286 -14.73 -12.14 10.51
C ILE A 286 -16.00 -11.32 10.56
N ASP A 287 -16.22 -10.76 11.75
CA ASP A 287 -17.20 -9.72 11.98
C ASP A 287 -16.60 -8.38 11.54
N LEU A 288 -17.12 -7.82 10.44
CA LEU A 288 -16.64 -6.55 9.89
C LEU A 288 -16.84 -5.38 10.86
N ASP A 289 -17.71 -5.51 11.87
CA ASP A 289 -17.84 -4.51 12.93
C ASP A 289 -16.54 -4.36 13.74
N GLN A 290 -15.70 -5.41 13.80
CA GLN A 290 -14.38 -5.34 14.43
C GLN A 290 -13.37 -4.50 13.63
N SER A 291 -13.66 -4.20 12.36
CA SER A 291 -12.84 -3.31 11.54
C SER A 291 -13.14 -1.84 11.76
N GLN A 292 -14.21 -1.49 12.50
CA GLN A 292 -14.57 -0.10 12.75
C GLN A 292 -13.52 0.62 13.59
N LEU A 293 -13.23 1.86 13.20
CA LEU A 293 -12.32 2.74 13.92
C LEU A 293 -12.99 3.28 15.20
N GLN A 294 -12.54 2.81 16.37
CA GLN A 294 -13.09 3.14 17.70
C GLN A 294 -12.05 3.70 18.69
N GLY A 295 -10.88 4.08 18.19
CA GLY A 295 -9.70 4.46 18.95
C GLY A 295 -8.98 3.26 19.53
N PHE A 296 -7.90 3.54 20.24
CA PHE A 296 -7.09 2.53 20.92
C PHE A 296 -6.94 2.85 22.41
N ASP A 297 -6.24 1.97 23.13
CA ASP A 297 -5.81 2.23 24.51
C ASP A 297 -4.37 2.81 24.50
N PRO A 298 -4.18 4.10 24.82
CA PRO A 298 -2.85 4.70 24.85
C PRO A 298 -1.89 4.01 25.83
N GLN A 299 -2.40 3.37 26.90
CA GLN A 299 -1.57 2.64 27.87
C GLN A 299 -0.99 1.34 27.29
N VAL A 300 -1.64 0.78 26.25
CA VAL A 300 -1.15 -0.38 25.52
C VAL A 300 -0.21 0.05 24.39
N LEU A 301 -0.57 1.09 23.63
CA LEU A 301 0.19 1.50 22.45
C LEU A 301 1.49 2.25 22.79
N LYS A 302 1.48 3.15 23.78
CA LYS A 302 2.67 3.97 24.13
C LYS A 302 3.90 3.12 24.45
N PRO A 303 3.84 2.07 25.30
CA PRO A 303 5.00 1.22 25.58
C PRO A 303 5.57 0.51 24.33
N LEU A 304 4.71 0.15 23.37
CA LEU A 304 5.15 -0.48 22.12
C LEU A 304 5.92 0.52 21.24
N LEU A 305 5.40 1.73 21.11
CA LEU A 305 6.07 2.82 20.38
C LEU A 305 7.40 3.22 21.04
N GLU A 306 7.45 3.29 22.37
CA GLU A 306 8.67 3.59 23.15
C GLU A 306 9.75 2.53 22.94
N LYS A 307 9.38 1.24 23.02
CA LYS A 307 10.29 0.11 22.76
C LYS A 307 10.90 0.18 21.37
N LEU A 308 10.15 0.66 20.38
CA LEU A 308 10.59 0.81 18.99
C LEU A 308 11.20 2.19 18.71
N GLU A 309 11.37 3.03 19.73
CA GLU A 309 11.90 4.40 19.63
C GLU A 309 11.18 5.28 18.59
N LEU A 310 9.89 5.01 18.33
CA LEU A 310 9.07 5.71 17.35
C LEU A 310 8.50 7.02 17.90
N LYS A 311 9.39 7.95 18.25
CA LYS A 311 9.07 9.17 19.01
C LYS A 311 8.08 10.10 18.32
N SER A 312 8.10 10.19 17.00
CA SER A 312 7.16 11.01 16.23
C SER A 312 5.72 10.58 16.46
N PHE A 313 5.43 9.28 16.45
CA PHE A 313 4.10 8.76 16.73
C PHE A 313 3.70 8.94 18.20
N ILE A 314 4.66 8.86 19.13
CA ILE A 314 4.40 9.13 20.57
C ILE A 314 3.98 10.59 20.77
N SER A 315 4.68 11.54 20.15
CA SER A 315 4.35 12.98 20.26
C SER A 315 2.99 13.32 19.66
N GLN A 316 2.46 12.47 18.79
CA GLN A 316 1.19 12.68 18.09
C GLN A 316 0.10 11.69 18.54
N ILE A 317 0.25 11.08 19.72
CA ILE A 317 -0.65 10.01 20.19
C ILE A 317 -2.12 10.44 20.29
N ASP A 318 -2.38 11.70 20.63
CA ASP A 318 -3.75 12.22 20.75
C ASP A 318 -4.37 12.43 19.35
N LYS A 319 -3.57 12.91 18.38
CA LYS A 319 -3.98 12.99 16.96
C LYS A 319 -4.27 11.61 16.40
N LEU A 320 -3.42 10.63 16.73
CA LEU A 320 -3.67 9.22 16.39
C LEU A 320 -4.98 8.75 17.01
N GLN A 321 -5.22 9.01 18.29
CA GLN A 321 -6.44 8.58 18.96
C GLN A 321 -7.69 9.10 18.25
N GLN A 322 -7.72 10.38 17.88
CA GLN A 322 -8.84 10.98 17.13
C GLN A 322 -9.01 10.35 15.74
N ARG A 323 -7.90 10.20 14.99
CA ARG A 323 -7.94 9.64 13.63
C ARG A 323 -8.38 8.19 13.59
N PHE A 324 -8.10 7.44 14.66
CA PHE A 324 -8.58 6.08 14.83
C PHE A 324 -10.00 6.00 15.40
N GLY A 325 -10.73 7.12 15.55
CA GLY A 325 -12.13 7.15 16.00
C GLY A 325 -12.31 7.18 17.52
N GLY A 326 -11.24 7.43 18.28
CA GLY A 326 -11.24 7.52 19.73
C GLY A 326 -11.44 8.93 20.26
N VAL A 327 -11.89 9.03 21.52
CA VAL A 327 -11.99 10.30 22.24
C VAL A 327 -10.68 10.57 22.98
N VAL A 328 -10.15 11.79 22.85
CA VAL A 328 -9.05 12.27 23.70
C VAL A 328 -9.67 12.77 25.00
N LEU A 329 -9.33 12.12 26.10
CA LEU A 329 -9.70 12.63 27.42
C LEU A 329 -8.71 13.73 27.76
N GLU A 330 -9.19 14.97 27.85
CA GLU A 330 -8.40 16.05 28.43
C GLU A 330 -8.04 15.64 29.87
N ASP A 331 -6.74 15.59 30.15
CA ASP A 331 -6.27 15.42 31.52
C ASP A 331 -6.90 16.52 32.38
N ILE A 332 -7.73 16.13 33.36
CA ILE A 332 -8.21 17.04 34.40
C ILE A 332 -6.97 17.52 35.13
N GLN A 333 -6.46 18.69 34.73
CA GLN A 333 -5.38 19.35 35.43
C GLN A 333 -5.80 19.53 36.89
N THR A 334 -5.11 18.83 37.79
CA THR A 334 -5.21 19.06 39.22
C THR A 334 -4.66 20.46 39.50
N ASN A 335 -5.54 21.45 39.49
CA ASN A 335 -5.24 22.81 39.93
C ASN A 335 -4.95 22.81 41.44
N ALA A 336 -3.66 22.74 41.80
CA ALA A 336 -3.17 23.20 43.10
C ALA A 336 -3.13 24.74 43.12
N PRO A 337 -3.31 25.40 44.28
CA PRO A 337 -3.81 26.77 44.32
C PRO A 337 -2.76 27.83 43.98
N ASN A 338 -3.23 28.80 43.21
CA ASN A 338 -2.58 30.01 42.74
C ASN A 338 -2.08 30.89 43.92
N LYS A 339 -0.87 31.48 43.77
CA LYS A 339 -0.41 32.62 44.58
C LYS A 339 -0.46 33.89 43.70
N THR A 340 -1.37 34.80 44.06
CA THR A 340 -1.23 36.28 44.20
C THR A 340 0.05 36.92 43.62
N ASP A 341 0.08 38.05 42.91
CA ASP A 341 -0.86 39.16 42.67
C ASP A 341 -0.37 40.00 41.47
N SER A 342 -1.29 40.75 40.87
CA SER A 342 -1.21 42.18 40.49
C SER A 342 -1.72 42.54 39.09
N ASP A 343 -2.99 42.94 39.08
CA ASP A 343 -3.61 44.10 38.43
C ASP A 343 -2.92 44.73 37.20
N THR A 344 -3.64 44.75 36.07
CA THR A 344 -4.19 46.01 35.53
C THR A 344 -5.30 45.75 34.50
N ASP A 345 -6.43 46.41 34.73
CA ASP A 345 -7.62 46.50 33.87
C ASP A 345 -7.32 47.02 32.46
N SER A 346 -7.97 46.42 31.46
CA SER A 346 -8.86 47.19 30.57
C SER A 346 -9.81 46.24 29.82
N ASP A 347 -11.10 46.43 30.07
CA ASP A 347 -12.22 45.96 29.25
C ASP A 347 -12.04 46.38 27.78
N THR A 348 -12.37 45.52 26.80
CA THR A 348 -13.54 45.72 25.90
C THR A 348 -13.76 44.50 24.98
N ASP A 349 -15.02 44.06 24.96
CA ASP A 349 -15.81 43.42 23.90
C ASP A 349 -15.46 42.06 23.27
N SER A 350 -16.47 41.21 23.43
CA SER A 350 -16.82 39.99 22.73
C SER A 350 -16.78 40.10 21.20
N ASN A 351 -16.12 39.13 20.56
CA ASN A 351 -16.73 38.45 19.42
C ASN A 351 -16.16 37.04 19.32
N THR A 352 -17.03 36.06 19.52
CA THR A 352 -16.88 34.68 19.10
C THR A 352 -16.90 34.63 17.58
N ASP A 353 -15.83 34.19 16.95
CA ASP A 353 -15.88 33.55 15.64
C ASP A 353 -14.83 32.44 15.61
N THR A 354 -15.31 31.28 15.20
CA THR A 354 -14.64 30.00 15.02
C THR A 354 -13.51 30.10 14.00
N GLU A 355 -12.29 29.82 14.43
CA GLU A 355 -11.18 29.41 13.56
C GLU A 355 -10.75 28.00 14.00
N GLU A 356 -11.35 26.98 13.39
CA GLU A 356 -10.77 25.64 13.30
C GLU A 356 -10.55 25.37 11.82
N ASP A 357 -9.38 25.78 11.33
CA ASP A 357 -8.83 25.31 10.05
C ASP A 357 -7.30 25.40 10.11
N ASP A 358 -6.72 24.84 11.17
CA ASP A 358 -5.26 24.68 11.31
C ASP A 358 -4.86 23.25 10.96
N ASP A 359 -4.55 23.07 9.68
CA ASP A 359 -3.57 22.16 9.09
C ASP A 359 -3.42 20.77 9.77
N ILE A 360 -4.27 19.83 9.34
CA ILE A 360 -4.38 18.44 9.82
C ILE A 360 -3.28 17.52 9.24
N SER A 361 -2.25 18.09 8.62
CA SER A 361 -1.14 17.33 8.04
C SER A 361 -0.29 16.66 9.14
N PHE A 362 -0.17 15.33 9.08
CA PHE A 362 0.57 14.54 10.08
C PHE A 362 2.10 14.66 9.92
N PHE A 363 2.56 15.04 8.72
CA PHE A 363 3.97 15.26 8.39
C PHE A 363 4.12 16.47 7.48
N SER A 364 4.91 17.45 7.89
CA SER A 364 5.27 18.53 6.96
C SER A 364 6.23 18.02 5.87
N VAL A 365 6.24 18.70 4.72
CA VAL A 365 7.24 18.45 3.67
C VAL A 365 8.65 18.63 4.25
N ALA A 366 8.84 19.66 5.09
CA ALA A 366 10.09 19.93 5.79
C ALA A 366 10.50 18.80 6.74
N GLU A 367 9.58 18.22 7.51
CA GLU A 367 9.88 17.04 8.36
C GLU A 367 10.28 15.84 7.50
N THR A 368 9.56 15.60 6.39
CA THR A 368 9.89 14.49 5.48
C THR A 368 11.26 14.67 4.82
N GLU A 369 11.63 15.91 4.47
CA GLU A 369 12.94 16.27 3.91
C GLU A 369 14.05 16.23 4.96
N GLU A 370 13.84 16.78 6.16
CA GLU A 370 14.81 16.76 7.27
C GLU A 370 15.16 15.33 7.69
N PHE A 371 14.19 14.41 7.74
CA PHE A 371 14.48 13.00 8.05
C PHE A 371 15.27 12.28 6.95
N GLN A 372 15.08 12.67 5.68
CA GLN A 372 15.90 12.17 4.57
C GLN A 372 17.32 12.78 4.61
N GLU A 373 17.44 14.05 5.03
CA GLU A 373 18.71 14.77 5.14
C GLU A 373 19.53 14.40 6.39
N GLN A 374 18.91 13.99 7.50
CA GLN A 374 19.64 13.50 8.68
C GLN A 374 20.42 12.21 8.40
N GLY A 375 20.05 11.44 7.37
CA GLY A 375 20.86 10.33 6.83
C GLY A 375 22.00 10.77 5.88
N SER A 376 22.11 12.07 5.59
CA SER A 376 23.00 12.63 4.55
C SER A 376 24.22 13.40 5.08
N ASN A 377 24.31 13.64 6.40
CA ASN A 377 25.37 14.48 6.96
C ASN A 377 26.69 13.72 7.19
N THR A 378 27.27 13.20 6.12
CA THR A 378 28.69 12.81 6.04
C THR A 378 29.28 13.37 4.75
N GLY A 379 30.44 14.01 4.87
CA GLY A 379 30.99 14.96 3.89
C GLY A 379 31.01 14.47 2.43
N SER A 380 30.83 15.43 1.52
CA SER A 380 30.90 15.28 0.05
C SER A 380 31.99 14.29 -0.39
N ILE A 381 31.59 13.06 -0.70
CA ILE A 381 32.46 12.09 -1.37
C ILE A 381 32.57 12.51 -2.84
N GLN A 382 33.78 12.83 -3.29
CA GLN A 382 34.07 13.15 -4.70
C GLN A 382 34.55 11.87 -5.40
N PRO A 383 33.75 11.28 -6.31
CA PRO A 383 34.12 10.03 -6.98
C PRO A 383 35.33 10.23 -7.89
N GLN A 384 36.28 9.29 -7.85
CA GLN A 384 37.44 9.26 -8.74
C GLN A 384 37.23 8.20 -9.84
N ILE A 385 37.29 8.62 -11.10
CA ILE A 385 37.15 7.71 -12.25
C ILE A 385 38.51 7.12 -12.62
N ILE A 386 38.62 5.78 -12.51
CA ILE A 386 39.81 5.00 -12.87
C ILE A 386 39.59 4.34 -14.24
N ASP A 387 40.09 4.99 -15.29
CA ASP A 387 39.92 4.57 -16.69
C ASP A 387 41.26 4.20 -17.38
N THR A 388 42.38 4.27 -16.65
CA THR A 388 43.71 3.92 -17.14
C THR A 388 44.51 3.08 -16.14
N VAL A 389 45.46 2.30 -16.64
CA VAL A 389 46.39 1.49 -15.83
C VAL A 389 47.24 2.35 -14.90
N ASP A 390 47.62 3.56 -15.33
CA ASP A 390 48.39 4.48 -14.50
C ASP A 390 47.57 5.01 -13.31
N LYS A 391 46.29 5.34 -13.52
CA LYS A 391 45.37 5.73 -12.43
C LYS A 391 45.13 4.58 -11.46
N LEU A 392 45.05 3.35 -11.96
CA LEU A 392 44.94 2.16 -11.12
C LEU A 392 46.20 1.98 -10.24
N ASN A 393 47.39 2.15 -10.81
CA ASN A 393 48.64 2.05 -10.05
C ASN A 393 48.75 3.13 -8.96
N GLN A 394 48.30 4.36 -9.25
CA GLN A 394 48.24 5.45 -8.26
C GLN A 394 47.26 5.14 -7.11
N LEU A 395 46.08 4.61 -7.44
CA LEU A 395 45.10 4.19 -6.44
C LEU A 395 45.68 3.09 -5.52
N VAL A 396 46.36 2.10 -6.10
CA VAL A 396 47.00 1.02 -5.34
C VAL A 396 48.10 1.54 -4.40
N GLU A 397 48.92 2.50 -4.85
CA GLU A 397 49.91 3.14 -3.98
C GLU A 397 49.26 3.92 -2.83
N GLN A 398 48.17 4.64 -3.11
CA GLN A 398 47.44 5.38 -2.09
C GLN A 398 46.82 4.45 -1.03
N LEU A 399 46.25 3.31 -1.47
CA LEU A 399 45.66 2.28 -0.60
C LEU A 399 46.66 1.69 0.40
N LYS A 400 47.93 1.53 0.01
CA LYS A 400 48.98 0.97 0.87
C LYS A 400 49.28 1.83 2.11
N TYR A 401 48.91 3.12 2.09
CA TYR A 401 49.12 4.02 3.24
C TYR A 401 48.00 3.92 4.30
N TYR A 402 46.84 3.36 3.96
CA TYR A 402 45.71 3.23 4.89
C TYR A 402 45.71 1.86 5.59
N THR A 403 46.63 1.68 6.54
CA THR A 403 46.78 0.44 7.32
C THR A 403 46.39 0.58 8.79
N ASP A 404 45.94 1.76 9.20
CA ASP A 404 45.55 2.04 10.58
C ASP A 404 44.19 1.39 10.92
N ALA A 405 44.20 0.43 11.84
CA ALA A 405 42.99 -0.24 12.34
C ALA A 405 42.07 0.70 13.13
N GLY A 406 42.57 1.83 13.63
CA GLY A 406 41.78 2.84 14.32
C GLY A 406 41.00 3.79 13.39
N ASN A 407 41.29 3.77 12.08
CA ASN A 407 40.63 4.61 11.10
C ASN A 407 40.41 3.84 9.78
N PRO A 408 39.46 2.88 9.76
CA PRO A 408 39.25 2.00 8.62
C PRO A 408 38.75 2.80 7.40
N VAL A 409 39.29 2.49 6.23
CA VAL A 409 38.84 3.08 4.97
C VAL A 409 38.00 2.07 4.21
N ALA A 410 36.75 2.44 3.90
CA ALA A 410 35.85 1.68 3.05
C ALA A 410 35.91 2.18 1.60
N TRP A 411 35.89 1.26 0.65
CA TRP A 411 35.94 1.56 -0.78
C TRP A 411 34.77 0.86 -1.46
N ASP A 412 34.07 1.62 -2.30
CA ASP A 412 33.00 1.11 -3.15
C ASP A 412 33.46 1.22 -4.61
N THR A 413 33.25 0.16 -5.38
CA THR A 413 33.63 0.10 -6.80
C THR A 413 32.42 -0.31 -7.61
N GLU A 414 31.89 0.61 -8.41
CA GLU A 414 30.90 0.32 -9.45
C GLU A 414 31.65 0.08 -10.78
N THR A 415 31.38 -1.05 -11.43
CA THR A 415 31.95 -1.41 -12.75
C THR A 415 30.95 -1.22 -13.88
#